data_AF-B9V945-F1
#
_entry.id   AF-B9V945-F1
#
_cell.length_a   1.000
_cell.length_b   1.000
_cell.length_c   1.000
_cell.angle_alpha   90.00
_cell.angle_beta   90.00
_cell.angle_gamma   90.00
#
_symmetry.space_group_name_H-M   'P 1'
#
loop_
_entity.id
_entity.type
_entity.pdbx_description
1 polymer ?
#
loop_
_entity_poly.entity_id
_entity_poly.type
_entity_poly.pdbx_seq_one_letter_code
_entity_poly.pdbx_strand_id
1 'polypeptide(L)'
;VGCIDCHVDINAKGKADHMKDLRMPTADVCGTCHLAEFAERESERDTLIWPNKYWPQGRPSHALDWKANVEVAVFAAMPQREIAEGCSMCHTNQNKCDSCHTRHEFSAAESRKPEACATCHSGVDHNNWEAYSMSKHGKVVSMMGDKWNWNAPLKDAYTKGGQTAPTCAGCHFEYEGKYSHNVVRKIRWANYPAVPGIAENITSEWSEARLDSWVKTCTSCHSERFARSYLEFMDKGTLHGIAKYKEAHAVAEKLYKEGLLTGQKTNR
;
A
#
# COMPACT_ATOMS: atom_id res chain seq x y z
N VAL A 1 26.52 -11.25 -3.64
CA VAL A 1 25.86 -11.04 -2.34
C VAL A 1 25.50 -12.41 -1.79
N GLY A 2 26.26 -12.90 -0.81
CA GLY A 2 26.06 -14.18 -0.13
C GLY A 2 25.53 -14.00 1.29
N CYS A 3 25.42 -15.11 2.02
CA CYS A 3 24.82 -15.13 3.37
C CYS A 3 25.51 -14.12 4.31
N ILE A 4 26.85 -14.11 4.33
CA ILE A 4 27.65 -13.27 5.23
C ILE A 4 27.48 -11.78 4.94
N ASP A 5 27.22 -11.37 3.69
CA ASP A 5 27.04 -9.97 3.32
C ASP A 5 25.80 -9.37 4.00
N CYS A 6 24.70 -10.14 4.02
CA CYS A 6 23.44 -9.68 4.58
C CYS A 6 23.35 -9.95 6.08
N HIS A 7 23.75 -11.14 6.52
CA HIS A 7 23.55 -11.61 7.89
C HIS A 7 24.72 -11.30 8.83
N VAL A 8 25.84 -10.76 8.36
CA VAL A 8 26.95 -10.34 9.23
C VAL A 8 27.36 -8.92 8.87
N ASP A 9 28.11 -8.75 7.78
CA ASP A 9 28.58 -7.47 7.31
C ASP A 9 28.90 -7.53 5.81
N ILE A 10 28.67 -6.42 5.12
CA ILE A 10 28.73 -6.35 3.67
C ILE A 10 30.20 -6.49 3.23
N ASN A 11 30.46 -7.44 2.33
CA ASN A 11 31.78 -7.73 1.80
C ASN A 11 32.79 -8.21 2.86
N ALA A 12 32.31 -8.77 3.98
CA ALA A 12 33.15 -9.33 5.04
C ALA A 12 34.17 -10.35 4.48
N LYS A 13 35.43 -10.23 4.92
CA LYS A 13 36.55 -11.11 4.51
C LYS A 13 37.05 -12.04 5.63
N GLY A 14 36.67 -11.74 6.87
CA GLY A 14 37.10 -12.48 8.06
C GLY A 14 36.15 -13.62 8.45
N LYS A 15 36.49 -14.29 9.54
CA LYS A 15 35.57 -15.22 10.22
C LYS A 15 34.48 -14.41 10.93
N ALA A 16 33.28 -14.98 11.03
CA ALA A 16 32.19 -14.47 11.84
C ALA A 16 31.87 -15.46 12.97
N ASP A 17 31.63 -14.94 14.17
CA ASP A 17 31.10 -15.68 15.32
C ASP A 17 29.58 -15.77 15.19
N HIS A 18 29.07 -16.97 14.90
CA HIS A 18 27.64 -17.22 14.69
C HIS A 18 26.77 -16.80 15.89
N MET A 19 27.31 -16.76 17.10
CA MET A 19 26.55 -16.42 18.31
C MET A 19 26.49 -14.91 18.58
N LYS A 20 27.26 -14.10 17.84
CA LYS A 20 27.43 -12.65 18.12
C LYS A 20 27.23 -11.77 16.91
N ASP A 21 27.71 -12.22 15.75
CA ASP A 21 27.86 -11.37 14.57
C ASP A 21 26.64 -11.44 13.65
N LEU A 22 25.70 -12.37 13.91
CA LEU A 22 24.50 -12.52 13.09
C LEU A 22 23.49 -11.40 13.30
N ARG A 23 22.93 -10.91 12.20
CA ARG A 23 21.78 -10.00 12.15
C ARG A 23 20.68 -10.52 11.23
N MET A 24 19.47 -9.98 11.43
CA MET A 24 18.42 -10.02 10.41
C MET A 24 18.59 -8.80 9.49
N PRO A 25 18.65 -8.97 8.16
CA PRO A 25 18.82 -7.85 7.25
C PRO A 25 17.59 -6.93 7.26
N THR A 26 17.78 -5.71 7.75
CA THR A 26 16.77 -4.64 7.76
C THR A 26 16.84 -3.82 6.47
N ALA A 27 15.91 -2.88 6.29
CA ALA A 27 15.85 -2.05 5.08
C ALA A 27 17.14 -1.26 4.82
N ASP A 28 17.83 -0.78 5.86
CA ASP A 28 19.12 -0.08 5.76
C ASP A 28 20.27 -1.01 5.32
N VAL A 29 20.23 -2.29 5.71
CA VAL A 29 21.19 -3.30 5.22
C VAL A 29 21.02 -3.46 3.71
N CYS A 30 19.78 -3.59 3.23
CA CYS A 30 19.49 -3.63 1.79
C CYS A 30 19.91 -2.32 1.10
N GLY A 31 19.59 -1.18 1.71
CA GLY A 31 19.85 0.17 1.20
C GLY A 31 21.33 0.53 1.08
N THR A 32 22.24 -0.24 1.68
CA THR A 32 23.69 -0.06 1.48
C THR A 32 24.10 -0.34 0.03
N CYS A 33 23.44 -1.27 -0.65
CA CYS A 33 23.64 -1.55 -2.08
C CYS A 33 22.53 -0.95 -2.94
N HIS A 34 21.27 -1.06 -2.49
CA HIS A 34 20.08 -0.61 -3.20
C HIS A 34 19.66 0.79 -2.75
N LEU A 35 20.59 1.74 -2.84
CA LEU A 35 20.40 3.10 -2.32
C LEU A 35 19.24 3.83 -3.02
N ALA A 36 19.06 3.60 -4.33
CA ALA A 36 17.99 4.22 -5.10
C ALA A 36 16.62 3.75 -4.59
N GLU A 37 16.40 2.44 -4.53
CA GLU A 37 15.13 1.85 -4.09
C GLU A 37 14.83 2.18 -2.62
N PHE A 38 15.85 2.16 -1.77
CA PHE A 38 15.73 2.57 -0.36
C PHE A 38 15.32 4.04 -0.25
N ALA A 39 16.00 4.95 -0.94
CA ALA A 39 15.68 6.37 -0.92
C ALA A 39 14.30 6.67 -1.54
N GLU A 40 13.91 5.96 -2.60
CA GLU A 40 12.57 6.05 -3.18
C GLU A 40 11.50 5.67 -2.17
N ARG A 41 11.67 4.56 -1.43
CA ARG A 41 10.75 4.16 -0.38
C ARG A 41 10.73 5.19 0.76
N GLU A 42 11.89 5.60 1.28
CA GLU A 42 11.94 6.58 2.36
C GLU A 42 11.32 7.93 1.97
N SER A 43 11.38 8.33 0.71
CA SER A 43 10.76 9.57 0.22
C SER A 43 9.23 9.61 0.37
N GLU A 44 8.56 8.48 0.64
CA GLU A 44 7.13 8.47 0.98
C GLU A 44 6.82 9.32 2.22
N ARG A 45 7.79 9.44 3.14
CA ARG A 45 7.71 10.34 4.31
C ARG A 45 7.51 11.80 3.91
N ASP A 46 8.10 12.19 2.78
CA ASP A 46 8.19 13.58 2.32
C ASP A 46 7.19 13.90 1.21
N THR A 47 6.72 12.89 0.46
CA THR A 47 5.80 13.11 -0.68
C THR A 47 4.33 12.90 -0.35
N LEU A 48 4.00 12.18 0.73
CA LEU A 48 2.62 12.10 1.21
C LEU A 48 2.37 13.12 2.32
N ILE A 49 2.25 14.37 1.91
CA ILE A 49 1.88 15.48 2.78
C ILE A 49 0.43 15.87 2.52
N TRP A 50 -0.46 15.57 3.47
CA TRP A 50 -1.88 15.93 3.38
C TRP A 50 -2.05 17.42 3.65
N PRO A 51 -2.81 18.15 2.81
CA PRO A 51 -3.00 19.60 2.94
C PRO A 51 -3.47 20.04 4.33
N ASN A 52 -4.39 19.29 4.92
CA ASN A 52 -4.95 19.59 6.25
C ASN A 52 -4.70 18.47 7.26
N LYS A 53 -3.60 17.71 7.13
CA LYS A 53 -3.18 16.68 8.09
C LYS A 53 -4.26 15.64 8.43
N TYR A 54 -5.09 15.26 7.45
CA TYR A 54 -6.14 14.24 7.62
C TYR A 54 -5.59 12.91 8.14
N TRP A 55 -4.36 12.59 7.71
CA TRP A 55 -3.51 11.57 8.30
C TRP A 55 -2.22 12.22 8.82
N PRO A 56 -1.51 11.55 9.74
CA PRO A 56 -0.14 11.92 10.06
C PRO A 56 0.72 12.03 8.80
N GLN A 57 1.61 13.01 8.74
CA GLN A 57 2.40 13.24 7.53
C GLN A 57 3.31 12.04 7.21
N GLY A 58 3.41 11.73 5.92
CA GLY A 58 4.06 10.52 5.43
C GLY A 58 3.20 9.25 5.55
N ARG A 59 1.94 9.32 6.00
CA ARG A 59 1.04 8.15 6.13
C ARG A 59 -0.27 8.33 5.36
N PRO A 60 -0.88 7.24 4.86
CA PRO A 60 -0.39 5.85 4.86
C PRO A 60 0.76 5.60 3.87
N SER A 61 1.77 4.84 4.26
CA SER A 61 2.93 4.50 3.41
C SER A 61 3.63 3.23 3.88
N HIS A 62 4.44 2.61 3.01
CA HIS A 62 5.30 1.49 3.39
C HIS A 62 6.51 1.97 4.21
N ALA A 63 6.91 3.24 4.09
CA ALA A 63 7.97 3.83 4.93
C ALA A 63 7.59 3.92 6.41
N LEU A 64 6.30 3.91 6.72
CA LEU A 64 5.77 4.15 8.07
C LEU A 64 4.71 3.13 8.51
N ASP A 65 4.63 1.97 7.86
CA ASP A 65 3.63 0.94 8.18
C ASP A 65 3.84 0.34 9.58
N TRP A 66 5.09 0.04 9.95
CA TRP A 66 5.41 -0.45 11.30
C TRP A 66 5.12 0.59 12.37
N LYS A 67 5.54 1.85 12.15
CA LYS A 67 5.23 2.97 13.06
C LYS A 67 3.72 3.11 13.21
N ALA A 68 2.97 3.03 12.12
CA ALA A 68 1.52 3.12 12.15
C ALA A 68 0.89 1.98 12.98
N ASN A 69 1.42 0.75 12.86
CA ASN A 69 0.98 -0.41 13.61
C ASN A 69 1.21 -0.26 15.13
N VAL A 70 2.43 0.05 15.55
CA VAL A 70 2.77 0.12 16.98
C VAL A 70 2.18 1.34 17.69
N GLU A 71 1.80 2.39 16.95
CA GLU A 71 1.11 3.56 17.48
C GLU A 71 -0.41 3.37 17.66
N VAL A 72 -0.99 2.25 17.19
CA VAL A 72 -2.41 1.96 17.44
C VAL A 72 -2.60 1.58 18.91
N ALA A 73 -3.44 2.33 19.63
CA ALA A 73 -3.66 2.14 21.06
C ALA A 73 -4.08 0.70 21.43
N VAL A 74 -4.97 0.06 20.65
CA VAL A 74 -5.40 -1.31 20.93
C VAL A 74 -4.27 -2.31 20.69
N PHE A 75 -3.43 -2.11 19.67
CA PHE A 75 -2.25 -2.96 19.43
C PHE A 75 -1.30 -2.92 20.63
N ALA A 76 -1.05 -1.72 21.19
CA ALA A 76 -0.18 -1.56 22.35
C ALA A 76 -0.81 -2.07 23.65
N ALA A 77 -2.13 -1.95 23.81
CA ALA A 77 -2.82 -2.24 25.06
C ALA A 77 -3.34 -3.68 25.20
N MET A 78 -3.58 -4.39 24.10
CA MET A 78 -4.23 -5.70 24.16
C MET A 78 -3.30 -6.79 24.73
N PRO A 79 -3.81 -7.69 25.60
CA PRO A 79 -3.00 -8.74 26.20
C PRO A 79 -2.75 -9.93 25.25
N GLN A 80 -3.57 -10.12 24.22
CA GLN A 80 -3.41 -11.23 23.26
C GLN A 80 -2.31 -10.91 22.23
N ARG A 81 -1.05 -11.07 22.63
CA ARG A 81 0.11 -10.65 21.84
C ARG A 81 0.22 -11.40 20.51
N GLU A 82 -0.15 -12.67 20.45
CA GLU A 82 -0.14 -13.45 19.21
C GLU A 82 -1.20 -12.94 18.20
N ILE A 83 -2.32 -12.39 18.69
CA ILE A 83 -3.30 -11.73 17.82
C ILE A 83 -2.73 -10.41 17.31
N ALA A 84 -2.13 -9.60 18.19
CA ALA A 84 -1.48 -8.35 17.81
C ALA A 84 -0.38 -8.60 16.77
N GLU A 85 0.39 -9.68 16.92
CA GLU A 85 1.45 -10.02 15.98
C GLU A 85 0.94 -10.40 14.59
N GLY A 86 -0.31 -10.84 14.47
CA GLY A 86 -0.98 -10.94 13.17
C GLY A 86 -1.03 -9.59 12.43
N CYS A 87 -1.24 -8.48 13.15
CA CYS A 87 -1.15 -7.14 12.57
C CYS A 87 0.28 -6.78 12.20
N SER A 88 1.25 -7.09 13.08
CA SER A 88 2.68 -6.88 12.84
C SER A 88 3.12 -7.48 11.51
N MET A 89 2.68 -8.70 11.18
CA MET A 89 3.07 -9.41 9.96
C MET A 89 2.74 -8.65 8.66
N CYS A 90 1.62 -7.91 8.63
CA CYS A 90 1.25 -7.07 7.48
C CYS A 90 2.00 -5.73 7.43
N HIS A 91 2.56 -5.29 8.56
CA HIS A 91 3.13 -3.95 8.75
C HIS A 91 4.66 -3.98 8.97
N THR A 92 5.38 -4.78 8.18
CA THR A 92 6.84 -4.94 8.34
C THR A 92 7.68 -4.26 7.27
N ASN A 93 7.08 -3.61 6.26
CA ASN A 93 7.81 -3.08 5.12
C ASN A 93 8.82 -2.02 5.55
N GLN A 94 8.47 -1.15 6.51
CA GLN A 94 9.38 -0.17 7.10
C GLN A 94 10.70 -0.81 7.56
N ASN A 95 10.62 -2.00 8.15
CA ASN A 95 11.74 -2.66 8.81
C ASN A 95 12.58 -3.53 7.87
N LYS A 96 11.96 -4.18 6.88
CA LYS A 96 12.62 -5.16 5.99
C LYS A 96 12.05 -5.09 4.57
N CYS A 97 12.86 -5.44 3.57
CA CYS A 97 12.51 -5.28 2.16
C CYS A 97 12.00 -6.57 1.48
N ASP A 98 11.78 -7.67 2.20
CA ASP A 98 11.52 -8.99 1.62
C ASP A 98 10.02 -9.38 1.61
N SER A 99 9.11 -8.41 1.72
CA SER A 99 7.67 -8.67 1.71
C SER A 99 7.09 -8.92 0.31
N CYS A 100 7.68 -8.30 -0.73
CA CYS A 100 7.18 -8.42 -2.11
C CYS A 100 8.09 -9.28 -3.01
N HIS A 101 9.41 -9.17 -2.88
CA HIS A 101 10.39 -10.05 -3.51
C HIS A 101 11.04 -10.89 -2.41
N THR A 102 10.46 -12.06 -2.16
CA THR A 102 10.69 -12.77 -0.91
C THR A 102 12.08 -13.37 -0.80
N ARG A 103 12.54 -13.50 0.44
CA ARG A 103 13.77 -14.25 0.73
C ARG A 103 13.58 -15.73 0.37
N HIS A 104 14.58 -16.44 -0.14
CA HIS A 104 15.95 -15.99 -0.44
C HIS A 104 16.22 -15.85 -1.94
N GLU A 105 15.18 -15.89 -2.78
CA GLU A 105 15.32 -15.70 -4.23
C GLU A 105 15.41 -14.23 -4.61
N PHE A 106 14.72 -13.34 -3.86
CA PHE A 106 14.70 -11.89 -4.09
C PHE A 106 14.35 -11.53 -5.55
N SER A 107 13.37 -12.23 -6.11
CA SER A 107 12.99 -12.09 -7.52
C SER A 107 12.22 -10.80 -7.77
N ALA A 108 12.80 -9.89 -8.54
CA ALA A 108 12.07 -8.70 -8.99
C ALA A 108 10.83 -9.07 -9.83
N ALA A 109 10.87 -10.20 -10.55
CA ALA A 109 9.73 -10.69 -11.32
C ALA A 109 8.57 -11.12 -10.41
N GLU A 110 8.87 -11.74 -9.26
CA GLU A 110 7.89 -12.09 -8.22
C GLU A 110 7.18 -10.83 -7.72
N SER A 111 7.93 -9.80 -7.31
CA SER A 111 7.34 -8.57 -6.75
C SER A 111 6.45 -7.77 -7.72
N ARG A 112 6.56 -8.02 -9.03
CA ARG A 112 5.70 -7.38 -10.05
C ARG A 112 4.35 -8.07 -10.19
N LYS A 113 4.24 -9.31 -9.72
CA LYS A 113 2.99 -10.09 -9.80
C LYS A 113 2.00 -9.61 -8.74
N PRO A 114 0.69 -9.52 -9.07
CA PRO A 114 -0.34 -9.09 -8.12
C PRO A 114 -0.37 -9.85 -6.79
N GLU A 115 -0.02 -11.14 -6.81
CA GLU A 115 -0.01 -12.03 -5.64
C GLU A 115 0.97 -11.55 -4.55
N ALA A 116 2.06 -10.86 -4.92
CA ALA A 116 3.04 -10.32 -3.97
C ALA A 116 2.45 -9.24 -3.03
N CYS A 117 1.33 -8.63 -3.39
CA CYS A 117 0.62 -7.66 -2.55
C CYS A 117 -0.50 -8.29 -1.72
N ALA A 118 -0.97 -9.48 -2.11
CA ALA A 118 -2.28 -10.01 -1.72
C ALA A 118 -2.36 -10.40 -0.24
N THR A 119 -1.27 -10.82 0.38
CA THR A 119 -1.28 -11.20 1.80
C THR A 119 -1.63 -10.04 2.73
N CYS A 120 -1.21 -8.81 2.37
CA CYS A 120 -1.45 -7.62 3.19
C CYS A 120 -2.64 -6.80 2.68
N HIS A 121 -2.78 -6.66 1.36
CA HIS A 121 -3.85 -5.89 0.72
C HIS A 121 -5.05 -6.77 0.36
N SER A 122 -5.67 -7.36 1.36
CA SER A 122 -6.87 -8.21 1.27
C SER A 122 -7.70 -8.13 2.55
N GLY A 123 -8.82 -8.84 2.60
CA GLY A 123 -9.59 -8.99 3.84
C GLY A 123 -10.65 -7.90 4.05
N VAL A 124 -11.14 -7.80 5.29
CA VAL A 124 -12.45 -7.19 5.59
C VAL A 124 -12.49 -5.67 5.43
N ASP A 125 -11.38 -4.98 5.67
CA ASP A 125 -11.31 -3.52 5.72
C ASP A 125 -10.54 -2.90 4.55
N HIS A 126 -9.88 -3.73 3.74
CA HIS A 126 -9.24 -3.35 2.48
C HIS A 126 -9.10 -4.56 1.54
N ASN A 127 -10.21 -4.97 0.92
CA ASN A 127 -10.29 -6.14 0.03
C ASN A 127 -9.70 -5.90 -1.38
N ASN A 128 -8.53 -5.24 -1.46
CA ASN A 128 -7.94 -4.83 -2.74
C ASN A 128 -7.66 -6.02 -3.66
N TRP A 129 -7.07 -7.09 -3.13
CA TRP A 129 -6.80 -8.32 -3.88
C TRP A 129 -8.09 -8.92 -4.44
N GLU A 130 -9.13 -9.05 -3.62
CA GLU A 130 -10.40 -9.63 -4.02
C GLU A 130 -11.07 -8.76 -5.09
N ALA A 131 -11.12 -7.45 -4.89
CA ALA A 131 -11.68 -6.51 -5.85
C ALA A 131 -10.91 -6.51 -7.18
N TYR A 132 -9.58 -6.44 -7.13
CA TYR A 132 -8.72 -6.46 -8.31
C TYR A 132 -8.82 -7.80 -9.05
N SER A 133 -8.64 -8.91 -8.34
CA SER A 133 -8.64 -10.25 -8.94
C SER A 133 -9.99 -10.58 -9.57
N MET A 134 -11.10 -10.04 -9.05
CA MET A 134 -12.44 -10.18 -9.62
C MET A 134 -12.77 -9.16 -10.72
N SER A 135 -12.00 -8.08 -10.85
CA SER A 135 -12.12 -7.14 -11.96
C SER A 135 -11.67 -7.77 -13.29
N LYS A 136 -12.03 -7.14 -14.41
CA LYS A 136 -11.52 -7.57 -15.72
C LYS A 136 -10.01 -7.40 -15.84
N HIS A 137 -9.40 -6.42 -15.19
CA HIS A 137 -7.94 -6.28 -15.16
C HIS A 137 -7.29 -7.53 -14.55
N GLY A 138 -7.67 -7.88 -13.31
CA GLY A 138 -7.10 -9.03 -12.61
C GLY A 138 -7.43 -10.36 -13.29
N LYS A 139 -8.63 -10.52 -13.87
CA LYS A 139 -8.98 -11.72 -14.64
C LYS A 139 -8.11 -11.90 -15.88
N VAL A 140 -7.80 -10.82 -16.61
CA VAL A 140 -6.87 -10.91 -17.75
C VAL A 140 -5.47 -11.29 -17.28
N VAL A 141 -4.99 -10.75 -16.17
CA VAL A 141 -3.68 -11.16 -15.60
C VAL A 141 -3.68 -12.64 -15.24
N SER A 142 -4.73 -13.15 -14.60
CA SER A 142 -4.84 -14.58 -14.28
C SER A 142 -4.90 -15.48 -15.51
N MET A 143 -5.51 -15.03 -16.62
CA MET A 143 -5.63 -15.83 -17.85
C MET A 143 -4.40 -15.75 -18.76
N MET A 144 -3.71 -14.60 -18.78
CA MET A 144 -2.68 -14.28 -19.77
C MET A 144 -1.29 -14.07 -19.16
N GLY A 145 -1.19 -13.96 -17.84
CA GLY A 145 0.04 -13.63 -17.12
C GLY A 145 1.19 -14.59 -17.39
N ASP A 146 0.92 -15.86 -17.64
CA ASP A 146 1.96 -16.86 -17.98
C ASP A 146 2.60 -16.62 -19.35
N LYS A 147 1.96 -15.83 -20.22
CA LYS A 147 2.49 -15.43 -21.52
C LYS A 147 3.34 -14.16 -21.45
N TRP A 148 3.36 -13.49 -20.31
CA TRP A 148 4.08 -12.22 -20.14
C TRP A 148 5.48 -12.45 -19.60
N ASN A 149 6.41 -11.60 -20.02
CA ASN A 149 7.77 -11.60 -19.49
C ASN A 149 7.84 -10.71 -18.23
N TRP A 150 7.67 -11.34 -17.07
CA TRP A 150 7.77 -10.67 -15.76
C TRP A 150 9.18 -10.21 -15.38
N ASN A 151 10.22 -10.66 -16.10
CA ASN A 151 11.59 -10.16 -15.88
C ASN A 151 11.79 -8.76 -16.47
N ALA A 152 10.96 -8.33 -17.42
CA ALA A 152 10.99 -6.96 -17.92
C ALA A 152 10.72 -5.96 -16.78
N PRO A 153 11.52 -4.89 -16.63
CA PRO A 153 11.23 -3.81 -15.69
C PRO A 153 9.86 -3.19 -15.96
N LEU A 154 9.19 -2.63 -14.93
CA LEU A 154 7.84 -2.08 -15.06
C LEU A 154 7.68 -1.05 -16.20
N LYS A 155 8.69 -0.20 -16.43
CA LYS A 155 8.70 0.77 -17.55
C LYS A 155 8.56 0.13 -18.94
N ASP A 156 8.98 -1.13 -19.07
CA ASP A 156 8.97 -1.90 -20.31
C ASP A 156 7.92 -3.03 -20.28
N ALA A 157 7.06 -3.07 -19.25
CA ALA A 157 6.12 -4.18 -19.04
C ALA A 157 5.12 -4.33 -20.18
N TYR A 158 4.58 -3.23 -20.70
CA TYR A 158 3.62 -3.25 -21.81
C TYR A 158 4.28 -3.43 -23.18
N THR A 159 5.55 -3.05 -23.33
CA THR A 159 6.27 -3.09 -24.62
C THR A 159 7.08 -4.38 -24.77
N LYS A 160 8.07 -4.61 -23.90
CA LYS A 160 8.95 -5.79 -23.92
C LYS A 160 8.41 -6.93 -23.07
N GLY A 161 7.62 -6.61 -22.04
CA GLY A 161 6.98 -7.59 -21.18
C GLY A 161 5.75 -8.26 -21.81
N GLY A 162 5.18 -7.65 -22.87
CA GLY A 162 3.97 -8.13 -23.53
C GLY A 162 2.71 -8.06 -22.66
N GLN A 163 2.74 -7.32 -21.56
CA GLN A 163 1.58 -7.16 -20.68
C GLN A 163 0.46 -6.42 -21.41
N THR A 164 -0.78 -6.88 -21.21
CA THR A 164 -1.97 -6.31 -21.86
C THR A 164 -3.07 -5.93 -20.86
N ALA A 165 -2.83 -6.12 -19.57
CA ALA A 165 -3.68 -5.60 -18.51
C ALA A 165 -2.81 -5.07 -17.35
N PRO A 166 -3.31 -4.09 -16.57
CA PRO A 166 -2.56 -3.50 -15.48
C PRO A 166 -2.47 -4.45 -14.27
N THR A 167 -1.42 -4.27 -13.47
CA THR A 167 -1.19 -4.96 -12.19
C THR A 167 -1.13 -3.98 -11.03
N CYS A 168 -1.12 -4.50 -9.79
CA CYS A 168 -0.91 -3.69 -8.57
C CYS A 168 0.33 -2.79 -8.71
N ALA A 169 1.48 -3.39 -9.01
CA ALA A 169 2.74 -2.67 -9.20
C ALA A 169 2.70 -1.72 -10.41
N GLY A 170 2.13 -2.16 -11.53
CA GLY A 170 2.01 -1.34 -12.75
C GLY A 170 1.22 -0.04 -12.52
N CYS A 171 0.17 -0.10 -11.69
CA CYS A 171 -0.63 1.08 -11.37
C CYS A 171 -0.02 1.94 -10.26
N HIS A 172 0.41 1.35 -9.15
CA HIS A 172 0.74 2.12 -7.94
C HIS A 172 2.18 2.62 -7.87
N PHE A 173 3.13 1.96 -8.55
CA PHE A 173 4.54 2.39 -8.57
C PHE A 173 4.79 3.45 -9.65
N GLU A 174 3.85 3.59 -10.59
CA GLU A 174 3.91 4.58 -11.66
C GLU A 174 3.57 5.98 -11.14
N TYR A 175 4.35 6.98 -11.53
CA TYR A 175 4.05 8.39 -11.38
C TYR A 175 4.69 9.18 -12.51
N GLU A 176 3.85 9.92 -13.25
CA GLU A 176 4.28 10.79 -14.34
C GLU A 176 5.12 10.12 -15.45
N GLY A 177 4.86 8.84 -15.71
CA GLY A 177 5.55 7.99 -16.69
C GLY A 177 6.81 7.31 -16.17
N LYS A 178 7.13 7.46 -14.88
CA LYS A 178 8.28 6.82 -14.21
C LYS A 178 7.79 5.83 -13.17
N TYR A 179 8.63 4.84 -12.85
CA TYR A 179 8.35 3.83 -11.83
C TYR A 179 9.38 3.93 -10.71
N SER A 180 8.94 3.80 -9.46
CA SER A 180 9.79 3.88 -8.26
C SER A 180 9.14 3.18 -7.07
N HIS A 181 9.89 2.91 -6.01
CA HIS A 181 9.38 2.36 -4.74
C HIS A 181 8.53 3.35 -3.91
N ASN A 182 8.31 4.58 -4.39
CA ASN A 182 7.36 5.51 -3.82
C ASN A 182 5.95 5.31 -4.41
N VAL A 183 5.02 4.74 -3.63
CA VAL A 183 3.67 4.39 -4.09
C VAL A 183 2.57 5.38 -3.66
N VAL A 184 2.94 6.49 -3.01
CA VAL A 184 1.99 7.34 -2.29
C VAL A 184 1.57 8.62 -3.02
N ARG A 185 2.28 8.98 -4.11
CA ARG A 185 2.11 10.27 -4.80
C ARG A 185 0.77 10.45 -5.52
N LYS A 186 0.01 9.39 -5.76
CA LYS A 186 -1.32 9.45 -6.38
C LYS A 186 -2.47 9.20 -5.41
N ILE A 187 -2.20 8.97 -4.13
CA ILE A 187 -3.25 8.70 -3.12
C ILE A 187 -4.18 9.90 -3.00
N ARG A 188 -5.50 9.66 -3.11
CA ARG A 188 -6.58 10.65 -2.88
C ARG A 188 -7.49 10.21 -1.72
N TRP A 189 -8.02 8.98 -1.82
CA TRP A 189 -9.00 8.43 -0.87
C TRP A 189 -8.40 7.69 0.34
N ALA A 190 -7.17 7.19 0.23
CA ALA A 190 -6.46 6.48 1.31
C ALA A 190 -7.27 5.37 2.01
N ASN A 191 -7.98 4.56 1.22
CA ASN A 191 -8.81 3.41 1.62
C ASN A 191 -10.06 3.74 2.46
N TYR A 192 -9.94 4.53 3.53
CA TYR A 192 -11.01 4.78 4.49
C TYR A 192 -11.68 6.14 4.23
N PRO A 193 -12.78 6.19 3.45
CA PRO A 193 -13.33 7.45 2.98
C PRO A 193 -14.09 8.22 4.08
N ALA A 194 -14.37 7.58 5.22
CA ALA A 194 -15.00 8.19 6.38
C ALA A 194 -14.03 9.00 7.27
N VAL A 195 -12.71 8.96 7.01
CA VAL A 195 -11.74 9.79 7.74
C VAL A 195 -12.07 11.27 7.54
N PRO A 196 -12.19 12.07 8.61
CA PRO A 196 -12.61 13.46 8.51
C PRO A 196 -11.75 14.27 7.53
N GLY A 197 -12.41 14.97 6.61
CA GLY A 197 -11.76 15.84 5.64
C GLY A 197 -11.35 15.16 4.33
N ILE A 198 -11.29 13.82 4.25
CA ILE A 198 -10.93 13.11 3.01
C ILE A 198 -12.00 13.33 1.92
N ALA A 199 -13.27 13.11 2.26
CA ALA A 199 -14.37 13.29 1.31
C ALA A 199 -14.50 14.75 0.85
N GLU A 200 -14.30 15.69 1.77
CA GLU A 200 -14.35 17.13 1.50
C GLU A 200 -13.14 17.60 0.65
N ASN A 201 -12.00 16.91 0.75
CA ASN A 201 -10.79 17.22 -0.01
C ASN A 201 -10.82 16.70 -1.46
N ILE A 202 -11.78 15.84 -1.84
CA ILE A 202 -11.72 15.11 -3.12
C ILE A 202 -11.78 16.02 -4.35
N THR A 203 -12.37 17.21 -4.20
CA THR A 203 -12.50 18.26 -5.23
C THR A 203 -11.47 19.39 -5.10
N SER A 204 -10.49 19.26 -4.20
CA SER A 204 -9.42 20.25 -4.06
C SER A 204 -8.43 20.18 -5.22
N GLU A 205 -7.71 21.27 -5.48
CA GLU A 205 -6.62 21.30 -6.48
C GLU A 205 -5.57 20.20 -6.24
N TRP A 206 -5.28 19.90 -4.96
CA TRP A 206 -4.36 18.83 -4.58
C TRP A 206 -4.87 17.44 -5.03
N SER A 207 -6.17 17.18 -4.86
CA SER A 207 -6.78 15.92 -5.26
C SER A 207 -6.96 15.82 -6.78
N GLU A 208 -7.26 16.94 -7.44
CA GLU A 208 -7.42 17.00 -8.90
C GLU A 208 -6.08 16.79 -9.61
N ALA A 209 -4.99 17.41 -9.14
CA ALA A 209 -3.66 17.15 -9.69
C ALA A 209 -3.25 15.67 -9.58
N ARG A 210 -3.63 14.99 -8.49
CA ARG A 210 -3.42 13.55 -8.32
C ARG A 210 -4.36 12.71 -9.18
N LEU A 211 -5.57 13.20 -9.46
CA LEU A 211 -6.49 12.58 -10.41
C LEU A 211 -5.90 12.61 -11.82
N ASP A 212 -5.30 13.73 -12.23
CA ASP A 212 -4.60 13.84 -13.51
C ASP A 212 -3.45 12.84 -13.64
N SER A 213 -2.66 12.65 -12.57
CA SER A 213 -1.65 11.58 -12.53
C SER A 213 -2.24 10.18 -12.68
N TRP A 214 -3.42 9.90 -12.10
CA TRP A 214 -4.12 8.63 -12.32
C TRP A 214 -4.61 8.48 -13.76
N VAL A 215 -5.18 9.54 -14.33
CA VAL A 215 -5.62 9.56 -15.72
C VAL A 215 -4.44 9.23 -16.64
N LYS A 216 -3.26 9.80 -16.38
CA LYS A 216 -2.03 9.49 -17.13
C LYS A 216 -1.68 8.00 -17.09
N THR A 217 -1.77 7.36 -15.92
CA THR A 217 -1.60 5.91 -15.79
C THR A 217 -2.60 5.16 -16.68
N CYS A 218 -3.88 5.50 -16.59
CA CYS A 218 -4.95 4.87 -17.34
C CYS A 218 -4.81 5.05 -18.86
N THR A 219 -4.27 6.19 -19.29
CA THR A 219 -4.07 6.52 -20.71
C THR A 219 -2.95 5.75 -21.39
N SER A 220 -2.23 4.90 -20.64
CA SER A 220 -1.36 3.87 -21.25
C SER A 220 -2.15 2.84 -22.06
N CYS A 221 -3.47 2.71 -21.82
CA CYS A 221 -4.33 1.76 -22.53
C CYS A 221 -5.69 2.34 -22.97
N HIS A 222 -6.29 3.21 -22.16
CA HIS A 222 -7.61 3.78 -22.42
C HIS A 222 -7.53 5.21 -22.96
N SER A 223 -8.60 5.70 -23.57
CA SER A 223 -8.70 7.13 -23.82
C SER A 223 -8.87 7.89 -22.51
N GLU A 224 -8.40 9.14 -22.47
CA GLU A 224 -8.56 10.01 -21.30
C GLU A 224 -10.04 10.15 -20.88
N ARG A 225 -10.93 10.30 -21.88
CA ARG A 225 -12.37 10.37 -21.62
C ARG A 225 -12.89 9.15 -20.88
N PHE A 226 -12.50 7.94 -21.31
CA PHE A 226 -12.92 6.71 -20.65
C PHE A 226 -12.40 6.65 -19.21
N ALA A 227 -11.12 6.98 -19.02
CA ALA A 227 -10.49 7.00 -17.69
C ALA A 227 -11.21 7.96 -16.74
N ARG A 228 -11.43 9.20 -17.17
CA ARG A 228 -12.12 10.23 -16.37
C ARG A 228 -13.56 9.83 -16.05
N SER A 229 -14.31 9.27 -17.00
CA SER A 229 -15.68 8.81 -16.72
C SER A 229 -15.74 7.73 -15.65
N TYR A 230 -14.80 6.77 -15.66
CA TYR A 230 -14.77 5.72 -14.64
C TYR A 230 -14.28 6.22 -13.28
N LEU A 231 -13.31 7.14 -13.26
CA LEU A 231 -12.81 7.75 -12.02
C LEU A 231 -13.85 8.70 -11.39
N GLU A 232 -14.65 9.41 -12.19
CA GLU A 232 -15.80 10.17 -11.69
C GLU A 232 -16.87 9.25 -11.08
N PHE A 233 -17.15 8.12 -11.73
CA PHE A 233 -18.03 7.09 -11.18
C PHE A 233 -17.53 6.56 -9.84
N MET A 234 -16.23 6.28 -9.73
CA MET A 234 -15.59 5.87 -8.47
C MET A 234 -15.81 6.92 -7.37
N ASP A 235 -15.47 8.19 -7.63
CA ASP A 235 -15.57 9.26 -6.63
C ASP A 235 -17.03 9.44 -6.15
N LYS A 236 -17.99 9.49 -7.08
CA LYS A 236 -19.42 9.63 -6.74
C LYS A 236 -19.97 8.41 -6.01
N GLY A 237 -19.61 7.20 -6.44
CA GLY A 237 -20.00 5.97 -5.77
C GLY A 237 -19.50 5.91 -4.33
N THR A 238 -18.24 6.29 -4.11
CA THR A 238 -17.65 6.39 -2.77
C THR A 238 -18.38 7.42 -1.91
N LEU A 239 -18.66 8.62 -2.44
CA LEU A 239 -19.42 9.65 -1.71
C LEU A 239 -20.83 9.18 -1.32
N HIS A 240 -21.54 8.48 -2.22
CA HIS A 240 -22.85 7.90 -1.90
C HIS A 240 -22.76 6.85 -0.78
N GLY A 241 -21.73 5.99 -0.81
CA GLY A 241 -21.47 5.01 0.26
C GLY A 241 -21.25 5.69 1.62
N ILE A 242 -20.42 6.74 1.66
CA ILE A 242 -20.18 7.52 2.89
C ILE A 242 -21.45 8.19 3.38
N ALA A 243 -22.25 8.78 2.48
CA ALA A 243 -23.51 9.43 2.86
C ALA A 243 -24.44 8.43 3.57
N LYS A 244 -24.53 7.19 3.06
CA LYS A 244 -25.32 6.14 3.69
C LYS A 244 -24.76 5.70 5.04
N TYR A 245 -23.44 5.59 5.16
CA TYR A 245 -22.78 5.35 6.44
C TYR A 245 -23.08 6.46 7.46
N LYS A 246 -22.96 7.74 7.06
CA LYS A 246 -23.22 8.90 7.93
C LYS A 246 -24.67 8.92 8.44
N GLU A 247 -25.64 8.55 7.60
CA GLU A 247 -27.05 8.38 8.00
C GLU A 247 -27.22 7.35 9.13
N ALA A 248 -26.64 6.16 8.96
CA ALA A 248 -26.71 5.10 9.97
C ALA A 248 -25.91 5.45 11.24
N HIS A 249 -24.73 6.05 11.08
CA HIS A 249 -23.88 6.46 12.18
C HIS A 249 -24.55 7.52 13.07
N ALA A 250 -25.28 8.48 12.48
CA ALA A 250 -26.00 9.50 13.24
C ALA A 250 -27.02 8.91 14.24
N VAL A 251 -27.67 7.80 13.89
CA VAL A 251 -28.58 7.08 14.80
C VAL A 251 -27.81 6.48 15.98
N ALA A 252 -26.73 5.75 15.70
CA ALA A 252 -25.90 5.13 16.74
C ALA A 252 -25.23 6.17 17.64
N GLU A 253 -24.74 7.27 17.07
CA GLU A 253 -24.13 8.37 17.79
C GLU A 253 -25.15 9.09 18.69
N LYS A 254 -26.39 9.28 18.23
CA LYS A 254 -27.48 9.84 19.06
C LYS A 254 -27.79 8.94 20.25
N LEU A 255 -27.94 7.63 20.02
CA LEU A 255 -28.16 6.66 21.11
C LEU A 255 -27.02 6.68 22.13
N TYR A 256 -25.76 6.77 21.64
CA TYR A 256 -24.60 6.92 22.50
C TYR A 256 -24.66 8.23 23.32
N LYS A 257 -24.93 9.37 22.69
CA LYS A 257 -25.02 10.67 23.39
C LYS A 257 -26.13 10.71 24.44
N GLU A 258 -27.25 10.03 24.20
CA GLU A 258 -28.39 9.95 25.13
C GLU A 258 -28.23 8.89 26.23
N GLY A 259 -27.16 8.08 26.18
CA GLY A 259 -26.94 7.03 27.17
C GLY A 259 -27.90 5.85 27.01
N LEU A 260 -28.33 5.57 25.77
CA LEU A 260 -29.36 4.58 25.44
C LEU A 260 -28.80 3.32 24.78
N LEU A 261 -27.49 3.22 24.57
CA LEU A 261 -26.91 1.94 24.16
C LEU A 261 -27.10 0.90 25.27
N THR A 262 -27.30 -0.34 24.88
CA THR A 262 -27.42 -1.46 25.81
C THR A 262 -26.17 -1.56 26.68
N GLY A 263 -26.34 -1.46 28.00
CA GLY A 263 -25.22 -1.47 28.96
C GLY A 263 -24.66 -0.09 29.29
N GLN A 264 -25.02 0.98 28.57
CA GLN A 264 -24.27 2.24 28.66
C GLN A 264 -24.17 2.88 30.04
N LYS A 265 -25.22 2.69 30.85
CA LYS A 265 -25.30 3.22 32.22
C LYS A 265 -25.02 2.18 33.29
N THR A 266 -24.85 0.92 32.92
CA THR A 266 -24.82 -0.21 33.86
C THR A 266 -23.61 -1.13 33.72
N ASN A 267 -23.06 -1.27 32.52
CA ASN A 267 -21.96 -2.18 32.19
C ASN A 267 -21.22 -1.81 30.89
N ARG A 268 -21.09 -0.50 30.61
CA ARG A 268 -20.49 0.16 29.43
C ARG A 268 -21.37 0.35 28.20
#